data_AF-A0A821P9D7-F1
#
_entry.id   AF-A0A821P9D7-F1
#
_cell.length_a   1.000
_cell.length_b   1.000
_cell.length_c   1.000
_cell.angle_alpha   90.00
_cell.angle_beta   90.00
_cell.angle_gamma   90.00
#
_symmetry.space_group_name_H-M   'P 1'
#
loop_
_entity.id
_entity.type
_entity.pdbx_description
1 polymer ?
#
loop_
_entity_poly.entity_id
_entity_poly.type
_entity_poly.pdbx_seq_one_letter_code
_entity_poly.pdbx_strand_id
1 'polypeptide(L)'
;MMIALRLILFVVFSSSVYSQTCRGVSQYGQCSTNNDCGCLPLANSENSGICGFLWVDCSRLESCQTPGNTCEKSDHMCVRLQCKNEPVCYPLSMIDQRMCPPLGAMPSPTVPKDGICATATWSRQGVTVAGGYGWGNGLNQLNDPLGIFIDANRTIYIADTNNARIVKWAKGATYGEIVAGGYGAGAGTAQLYGPMDVVVDKSGAIYITDTMNNRVQKWNRNAKVGETIIIVQRPIGLALDNEDTLYVSASYRSHDVLKLRKGEKNGYVIASNLPELYYLFAHQNRSIYAADKNNGRILKIDESKSQISFVIGQLQNLGVSQLSYPQSVVVDQSGSIYVVEYGNHRVTRWLPGAKAGIVIAGGRGQGWQSDQLNLPTDIALDLDGNLYVADRGNHRVQKFEIDKKTCQ
;
A
#
# COMPACT_ATOMS: atom_id res chain seq x y z
N MET A 1 -10.38 -21.04 -15.99
CA MET A 1 -11.85 -21.01 -15.99
C MET A 1 -12.28 -20.08 -14.87
N MET A 2 -12.82 -18.91 -15.21
CA MET A 2 -13.14 -17.82 -14.28
C MET A 2 -14.23 -18.24 -13.27
N ILE A 3 -13.94 -18.11 -11.98
CA ILE A 3 -14.95 -18.11 -10.92
C ILE A 3 -15.40 -16.66 -10.79
N ALA A 4 -16.58 -16.35 -11.36
CA ALA A 4 -17.26 -15.09 -11.13
C ALA A 4 -17.77 -15.05 -9.68
N LEU A 5 -17.29 -14.09 -8.88
CA LEU A 5 -17.81 -13.87 -7.53
C LEU A 5 -19.25 -13.36 -7.64
N ARG A 6 -20.21 -14.22 -7.30
CA ARG A 6 -21.62 -13.90 -7.20
C ARG A 6 -21.93 -13.32 -5.81
N LEU A 7 -22.34 -12.05 -5.70
CA LEU A 7 -23.07 -11.53 -4.53
C LEU A 7 -24.58 -11.39 -4.79
N ILE A 8 -25.38 -11.84 -3.84
CA ILE A 8 -26.85 -11.91 -3.86
C ILE A 8 -27.45 -10.65 -3.22
N LEU A 9 -28.43 -10.02 -3.87
CA LEU A 9 -29.24 -8.92 -3.35
C LEU A 9 -30.53 -9.48 -2.71
N PHE A 10 -31.09 -8.84 -1.68
CA PHE A 10 -32.47 -9.08 -1.21
C PHE A 10 -33.31 -7.83 -1.52
N VAL A 11 -34.43 -7.98 -2.21
CA VAL A 11 -35.41 -6.91 -2.43
C VAL A 11 -36.80 -7.47 -2.16
N VAL A 12 -37.53 -6.82 -1.26
CA VAL A 12 -38.93 -7.14 -0.96
C VAL A 12 -39.81 -6.18 -1.77
N PHE A 13 -40.74 -6.71 -2.57
CA PHE A 13 -41.73 -5.90 -3.27
C PHE A 13 -42.96 -5.67 -2.39
N SER A 14 -43.28 -4.42 -2.08
CA SER A 14 -44.65 -4.04 -1.69
C SER A 14 -45.46 -3.70 -2.94
N SER A 15 -46.63 -4.30 -3.05
CA SER A 15 -47.62 -4.21 -4.12
C SER A 15 -47.88 -2.78 -4.63
N SER A 16 -47.35 -2.44 -5.82
CA SER A 16 -47.81 -1.35 -6.72
C SER A 16 -46.96 -1.38 -7.99
N VAL A 17 -47.43 -2.06 -9.04
CA VAL A 17 -46.74 -2.18 -10.34
C VAL A 17 -46.90 -0.88 -11.15
N TYR A 18 -45.80 -0.22 -11.50
CA TYR A 18 -45.77 0.81 -12.54
C TYR A 18 -45.31 0.17 -13.86
N SER A 19 -46.20 0.09 -14.85
CA SER A 19 -45.90 -0.33 -16.22
C SER A 19 -45.86 0.89 -17.15
N GLN A 20 -44.83 1.03 -17.99
CA GLN A 20 -44.92 1.79 -19.24
C GLN A 20 -43.87 1.30 -20.27
N THR A 21 -44.26 1.33 -21.54
CA THR A 21 -43.76 0.54 -22.68
C THR A 21 -42.95 1.38 -23.67
N CYS A 22 -41.82 0.86 -24.17
CA CYS A 22 -41.25 1.30 -25.45
C CYS A 22 -42.14 0.80 -26.62
N ARG A 23 -42.08 1.43 -27.81
CA ARG A 23 -42.73 0.90 -29.02
C ARG A 23 -42.11 -0.45 -29.42
N GLY A 24 -42.67 -1.53 -28.87
CA GLY A 24 -42.27 -2.92 -29.11
C GLY A 24 -43.02 -3.82 -28.12
N VAL A 25 -43.99 -4.58 -28.65
CA VAL A 25 -44.84 -5.61 -28.02
C VAL A 25 -44.92 -5.64 -26.49
N SER A 26 -45.99 -5.07 -25.95
CA SER A 26 -46.42 -5.21 -24.56
C SER A 26 -47.18 -6.52 -24.33
N GLN A 27 -46.47 -7.61 -23.98
CA GLN A 27 -47.07 -8.73 -23.23
C GLN A 27 -45.99 -9.33 -22.32
N TYR A 28 -46.15 -9.19 -21.00
CA TYR A 28 -45.42 -10.02 -20.05
C TYR A 28 -46.02 -11.43 -20.15
N GLY A 29 -45.38 -12.30 -20.94
CA GLY A 29 -45.71 -13.73 -20.96
C GLY A 29 -45.32 -14.39 -19.64
N GLN A 30 -46.08 -15.40 -19.21
CA GLN A 30 -45.69 -16.26 -18.10
C GLN A 30 -44.34 -16.94 -18.42
N CYS A 31 -43.38 -16.87 -17.49
CA CYS A 31 -42.11 -17.56 -17.62
C CYS A 31 -42.35 -19.06 -17.51
N SER A 32 -41.96 -19.83 -18.53
CA SER A 32 -42.26 -21.27 -18.61
C SER A 32 -41.04 -22.15 -18.31
N THR A 33 -39.82 -21.60 -18.32
CA THR A 33 -38.60 -22.36 -17.99
C THR A 33 -37.49 -21.52 -17.33
N ASN A 34 -36.55 -22.18 -16.64
CA ASN A 34 -35.41 -21.58 -15.91
C ASN A 34 -34.36 -20.84 -16.79
N ASN A 35 -34.57 -20.75 -18.10
CA ASN A 35 -33.66 -20.06 -19.03
C ASN A 35 -34.20 -18.71 -19.53
N ASP A 36 -35.36 -18.26 -19.04
CA ASP A 36 -35.85 -16.92 -19.29
C ASP A 36 -35.04 -15.91 -18.44
N CYS A 37 -34.43 -14.92 -19.09
CA CYS A 37 -33.55 -13.96 -18.42
C CYS A 37 -34.23 -13.30 -17.20
N GLY A 38 -33.71 -13.61 -16.01
CA GLY A 38 -34.07 -12.94 -14.75
C GLY A 38 -34.95 -13.75 -13.78
N CYS A 39 -35.27 -15.01 -14.04
CA CYS A 39 -36.16 -15.78 -13.14
C CYS A 39 -35.49 -17.04 -12.57
N LEU A 40 -35.37 -17.13 -11.25
CA LEU A 40 -35.18 -18.37 -10.49
C LEU A 40 -36.28 -18.46 -9.44
N PRO A 41 -36.99 -19.61 -9.30
CA PRO A 41 -38.04 -19.75 -8.30
C PRO A 41 -37.44 -19.87 -6.90
N LEU A 42 -37.99 -19.12 -5.93
CA LEU A 42 -37.79 -19.38 -4.51
C LEU A 42 -38.69 -20.55 -4.09
N ALA A 43 -38.09 -21.57 -3.48
CA ALA A 43 -38.84 -22.72 -2.98
C ALA A 43 -39.83 -22.29 -1.89
N ASN A 44 -41.09 -22.66 -2.09
CA ASN A 44 -42.21 -22.74 -1.14
C ASN A 44 -42.68 -21.43 -0.48
N SER A 45 -43.49 -20.66 -1.21
CA SER A 45 -44.67 -20.04 -0.62
C SER A 45 -45.77 -19.94 -1.68
N GLU A 46 -46.89 -20.60 -1.44
CA GLU A 46 -48.09 -20.52 -2.26
C GLU A 46 -48.55 -19.06 -2.42
N ASN A 47 -48.92 -18.68 -3.66
CA ASN A 47 -49.65 -17.44 -4.00
C ASN A 47 -49.00 -16.08 -3.73
N SER A 48 -47.73 -15.89 -4.10
CA SER A 48 -47.27 -14.55 -4.50
C SER A 48 -46.51 -14.61 -5.82
N GLY A 49 -47.12 -14.08 -6.88
CA GLY A 49 -46.55 -14.04 -8.23
C GLY A 49 -45.34 -13.09 -8.33
N ILE A 50 -44.23 -13.45 -7.67
CA ILE A 50 -42.98 -12.68 -7.65
C ILE A 50 -41.93 -13.45 -8.46
N CYS A 51 -41.41 -12.79 -9.50
CA CYS A 51 -40.25 -13.14 -10.31
C CYS A 51 -39.45 -11.83 -10.47
N GLY A 52 -38.13 -11.68 -10.36
CA GLY A 52 -36.97 -12.52 -10.08
C GLY A 52 -35.73 -11.57 -10.01
N PHE A 53 -34.55 -12.10 -9.69
CA PHE A 53 -33.30 -11.32 -9.50
C PHE A 53 -32.65 -10.91 -10.84
N LEU A 54 -32.20 -9.64 -10.95
CA LEU A 54 -31.45 -9.17 -12.12
C LEU A 54 -29.95 -9.09 -11.84
N TRP A 55 -29.15 -9.88 -12.54
CA TRP A 55 -27.69 -9.76 -12.56
C TRP A 55 -27.29 -8.75 -13.63
N VAL A 56 -26.68 -7.62 -13.23
CA VAL A 56 -26.19 -6.61 -14.16
C VAL A 56 -24.70 -6.41 -13.95
N ASP A 57 -23.93 -6.64 -15.02
CA ASP A 57 -22.50 -6.31 -15.08
C ASP A 57 -22.35 -4.81 -15.36
N CYS A 58 -21.92 -4.04 -14.36
CA CYS A 58 -21.76 -2.57 -14.46
C CYS A 58 -20.79 -2.16 -15.60
N SER A 59 -19.89 -3.03 -16.07
CA SER A 59 -18.98 -2.74 -17.19
C SER A 59 -19.66 -2.72 -18.57
N ARG A 60 -20.94 -3.11 -18.64
CA ARG A 60 -21.73 -3.22 -19.87
C ARG A 60 -22.93 -2.27 -19.90
N LEU A 61 -22.96 -1.31 -18.97
CA LEU A 61 -23.95 -0.23 -18.96
C LEU A 61 -23.49 0.88 -19.91
N GLU A 62 -24.34 1.23 -20.87
CA GLU A 62 -24.09 2.34 -21.81
C GLU A 62 -25.07 3.49 -21.51
N SER A 63 -24.57 4.73 -21.49
CA SER A 63 -25.45 5.91 -21.40
C SER A 63 -26.19 6.11 -22.71
N CYS A 64 -27.50 6.36 -22.64
CA CYS A 64 -28.36 6.48 -23.82
C CYS A 64 -28.27 7.88 -24.46
N GLN A 65 -27.05 8.26 -24.88
CA GLN A 65 -26.76 9.45 -25.70
C GLN A 65 -26.48 9.10 -27.18
N THR A 66 -26.96 7.95 -27.63
CA THR A 66 -27.04 7.62 -29.07
C THR A 66 -28.41 8.01 -29.63
N PRO A 67 -28.52 8.51 -30.88
CA PRO A 67 -29.81 8.84 -31.48
C PRO A 67 -30.70 7.59 -31.57
N GLY A 68 -31.86 7.61 -30.89
CA GLY A 68 -32.87 6.54 -30.95
C GLY A 68 -33.14 5.78 -29.65
N ASN A 69 -32.31 5.94 -28.61
CA ASN A 69 -32.50 5.31 -27.31
C ASN A 69 -32.74 6.38 -26.24
N THR A 70 -33.98 6.79 -25.99
CA THR A 70 -34.30 7.78 -24.94
C THR A 70 -35.45 7.30 -24.07
N CYS A 71 -35.29 7.36 -22.74
CA CYS A 71 -36.42 7.16 -21.82
C CYS A 71 -37.25 8.44 -21.76
N GLU A 72 -38.59 8.32 -21.80
CA GLU A 72 -39.50 9.46 -21.81
C GLU A 72 -39.48 10.30 -20.51
N LYS A 73 -39.01 9.72 -19.40
CA LYS A 73 -38.88 10.40 -18.10
C LYS A 73 -37.43 10.59 -17.70
N SER A 74 -37.13 11.79 -17.17
CA SER A 74 -35.78 12.22 -16.76
C SER A 74 -35.22 11.48 -15.54
N ASP A 75 -36.06 10.73 -14.83
CA ASP A 75 -35.72 9.94 -13.63
C ASP A 75 -35.57 8.43 -13.91
N HIS A 76 -35.41 8.06 -15.19
CA HIS A 76 -35.21 6.67 -15.63
C HIS A 76 -33.89 6.52 -16.39
N MET A 77 -33.23 5.37 -16.22
CA MET A 77 -31.99 5.00 -16.92
C MET A 77 -32.26 3.85 -17.89
N CYS A 78 -31.79 3.96 -19.12
CA CYS A 78 -31.93 2.92 -20.13
C CYS A 78 -30.75 1.94 -20.04
N VAL A 79 -31.06 0.63 -19.96
CA VAL A 79 -30.11 -0.46 -19.71
C VAL A 79 -30.29 -1.51 -20.79
N ARG A 80 -29.18 -1.96 -21.40
CA ARG A 80 -29.17 -3.03 -22.39
C ARG A 80 -28.63 -4.30 -21.76
N LEU A 81 -29.48 -5.31 -21.60
CA LEU A 81 -29.07 -6.59 -21.01
C LEU A 81 -28.48 -7.48 -22.09
N GLN A 82 -27.34 -8.12 -21.82
CA GLN A 82 -26.61 -8.85 -22.84
C GLN A 82 -27.39 -10.02 -23.48
N CYS A 83 -28.43 -10.51 -22.83
CA CYS A 83 -29.28 -11.58 -23.34
C CYS A 83 -30.54 -11.11 -24.08
N LYS A 84 -30.89 -9.82 -23.99
CA LYS A 84 -31.94 -9.19 -24.82
C LYS A 84 -31.34 -7.94 -25.44
N ASN A 85 -31.08 -8.00 -26.74
CA ASN A 85 -30.40 -6.93 -27.47
C ASN A 85 -31.23 -5.64 -27.62
N GLU A 86 -32.32 -5.49 -26.85
CA GLU A 86 -33.20 -4.33 -26.83
C GLU A 86 -33.06 -3.54 -25.51
N PRO A 87 -33.03 -2.21 -25.56
CA PRO A 87 -32.89 -1.36 -24.39
C PRO A 87 -34.18 -1.32 -23.55
N VAL A 88 -34.05 -1.35 -22.22
CA VAL A 88 -35.17 -1.26 -21.26
C VAL A 88 -34.94 -0.10 -20.30
N CYS A 89 -35.96 0.71 -20.02
CA CYS A 89 -35.89 1.83 -19.08
C CYS A 89 -36.25 1.40 -17.65
N TYR A 90 -35.37 1.70 -16.68
CA TYR A 90 -35.57 1.41 -15.26
C TYR A 90 -35.68 2.72 -14.45
N PRO A 91 -36.57 2.80 -13.44
CA PRO A 91 -36.60 3.94 -12.53
C PRO A 91 -35.31 4.03 -11.72
N LEU A 92 -34.75 5.23 -11.54
CA LEU A 92 -33.55 5.44 -10.72
C LEU A 92 -33.73 4.99 -9.27
N SER A 93 -34.96 4.97 -8.75
CA SER A 93 -35.29 4.48 -7.40
C SER A 93 -35.12 2.97 -7.22
N MET A 94 -35.05 2.20 -8.31
CA MET A 94 -34.80 0.75 -8.28
C MET A 94 -33.30 0.40 -8.37
N ILE A 95 -32.43 1.40 -8.46
CA ILE A 95 -31.00 1.23 -8.66
C ILE A 95 -30.29 1.76 -7.41
N ASP A 96 -29.65 0.88 -6.63
CA ASP A 96 -28.84 1.32 -5.48
C ASP A 96 -27.63 2.11 -6.02
N GLN A 97 -27.65 3.43 -5.82
CA GLN A 97 -26.62 4.37 -6.27
C GLN A 97 -25.25 4.14 -5.62
N ARG A 98 -25.15 3.26 -4.61
CA ARG A 98 -23.86 2.82 -4.06
C ARG A 98 -23.17 1.76 -4.91
N MET A 99 -23.87 1.15 -5.88
CA MET A 99 -23.34 0.05 -6.69
C MET A 99 -22.86 0.47 -8.08
N CYS A 100 -23.29 1.63 -8.58
CA CYS A 100 -22.85 2.15 -9.88
C CYS A 100 -22.86 3.70 -9.82
N PRO A 101 -21.72 4.37 -9.55
CA PRO A 101 -21.67 5.83 -9.45
C PRO A 101 -21.93 6.50 -10.82
N PRO A 102 -22.46 7.73 -10.85
CA PRO A 102 -22.86 8.38 -12.10
C PRO A 102 -21.68 8.52 -13.07
N LEU A 103 -21.91 8.22 -14.35
CA LEU A 103 -20.93 8.20 -15.45
C LEU A 103 -20.20 9.54 -15.69
N GLY A 104 -20.62 10.63 -15.04
CA GLY A 104 -19.93 11.93 -15.05
C GLY A 104 -19.05 12.22 -13.82
N ALA A 105 -18.95 11.27 -12.89
CA ALA A 105 -18.09 11.36 -11.69
C ALA A 105 -17.08 10.21 -11.61
N MET A 106 -16.82 9.51 -12.72
CA MET A 106 -15.52 8.87 -12.85
C MET A 106 -14.51 10.01 -12.95
N PRO A 107 -13.56 10.16 -12.01
CA PRO A 107 -12.51 11.11 -12.20
C PRO A 107 -11.89 10.77 -13.56
N SER A 108 -11.88 11.75 -14.47
CA SER A 108 -10.85 11.80 -15.49
C SER A 108 -9.56 11.37 -14.80
N PRO A 109 -8.70 10.52 -15.40
CA PRO A 109 -7.38 10.26 -14.87
C PRO A 109 -6.55 11.54 -15.04
N THR A 110 -6.95 12.64 -14.40
CA THR A 110 -6.05 13.63 -13.88
C THR A 110 -5.33 12.93 -12.75
N VAL A 111 -4.36 12.12 -13.15
CA VAL A 111 -3.12 11.88 -12.41
C VAL A 111 -2.85 13.19 -11.67
N PRO A 112 -2.84 13.22 -10.32
CA PRO A 112 -2.14 14.29 -9.63
C PRO A 112 -0.80 14.37 -10.35
N LYS A 113 -0.39 15.52 -10.88
CA LYS A 113 0.77 15.64 -11.82
C LYS A 113 2.07 14.98 -11.29
N ASP A 114 2.06 14.58 -10.03
CA ASP A 114 3.13 14.05 -9.22
C ASP A 114 2.87 12.59 -8.69
N GLY A 115 1.79 11.91 -9.13
CA GLY A 115 1.38 10.58 -8.65
C GLY A 115 1.69 9.41 -9.59
N ILE A 116 1.99 8.22 -9.04
CA ILE A 116 2.20 6.98 -9.81
C ILE A 116 0.84 6.45 -10.30
N CYS A 117 0.66 6.32 -11.62
CA CYS A 117 -0.61 5.88 -12.19
C CYS A 117 -1.00 4.45 -11.74
N ALA A 118 -2.29 4.11 -11.80
CA ALA A 118 -2.81 2.81 -11.35
C ALA A 118 -2.28 1.63 -12.19
N THR A 119 -1.98 1.85 -13.46
CA THR A 119 -1.51 0.84 -14.42
C THR A 119 0.01 0.72 -14.47
N ALA A 120 0.76 1.55 -13.73
CA ALA A 120 2.22 1.51 -13.70
C ALA A 120 2.71 0.12 -13.27
N THR A 121 3.74 -0.37 -13.95
CA THR A 121 4.42 -1.62 -13.61
C THR A 121 5.87 -1.36 -13.24
N TRP A 122 6.54 -2.35 -12.66
CA TRP A 122 7.97 -2.29 -12.34
C TRP A 122 8.72 -3.34 -13.14
N SER A 123 10.00 -3.08 -13.39
CA SER A 123 10.91 -4.03 -14.02
C SER A 123 10.86 -5.34 -13.26
N ARG A 124 10.81 -6.46 -13.99
CA ARG A 124 10.75 -7.77 -13.34
C ARG A 124 12.07 -8.11 -12.64
N GLN A 125 13.18 -7.73 -13.25
CA GLN A 125 14.51 -7.91 -12.70
C GLN A 125 14.94 -6.63 -11.98
N GLY A 126 15.44 -6.80 -10.78
CA GLY A 126 16.09 -5.78 -9.99
C GLY A 126 17.57 -5.64 -10.38
N VAL A 127 18.08 -4.43 -10.26
CA VAL A 127 19.50 -4.11 -10.39
C VAL A 127 20.07 -3.91 -9.00
N THR A 128 21.15 -4.60 -8.66
CA THR A 128 21.85 -4.36 -7.39
C THR A 128 22.53 -2.98 -7.45
N VAL A 129 22.19 -2.10 -6.51
CA VAL A 129 22.66 -0.71 -6.47
C VAL A 129 23.55 -0.40 -5.25
N ALA A 130 23.58 -1.30 -4.27
CA ALA A 130 24.52 -1.28 -3.16
C ALA A 130 24.74 -2.71 -2.62
N GLY A 131 25.95 -3.00 -2.16
CA GLY A 131 26.35 -4.35 -1.76
C GLY A 131 26.45 -5.33 -2.94
N GLY A 132 26.06 -6.59 -2.73
CA GLY A 132 26.05 -7.62 -3.78
C GLY A 132 27.37 -8.36 -4.04
N TYR A 133 28.43 -8.01 -3.31
CA TYR A 133 29.74 -8.65 -3.39
C TYR A 133 29.99 -9.61 -2.20
N GLY A 134 28.93 -10.33 -1.81
CA GLY A 134 28.90 -11.14 -0.59
C GLY A 134 28.71 -10.31 0.68
N TRP A 135 28.56 -11.01 1.80
CA TRP A 135 28.51 -10.38 3.12
C TRP A 135 29.92 -10.05 3.61
N GLY A 136 30.07 -8.90 4.29
CA GLY A 136 31.35 -8.47 4.82
C GLY A 136 31.34 -7.01 5.24
N ASN A 137 32.51 -6.49 5.60
CA ASN A 137 32.69 -5.12 6.10
C ASN A 137 33.40 -4.19 5.09
N GLY A 138 33.75 -4.70 3.90
CA GLY A 138 34.29 -3.88 2.81
C GLY A 138 33.32 -2.76 2.41
N LEU A 139 33.83 -1.70 1.77
CA LEU A 139 33.00 -0.57 1.35
C LEU A 139 32.10 -0.91 0.16
N ASN A 140 32.27 -2.06 -0.49
CA ASN A 140 31.37 -2.59 -1.50
C ASN A 140 30.50 -3.76 -0.97
N GLN A 141 30.55 -4.03 0.34
CA GLN A 141 29.84 -5.11 0.99
C GLN A 141 28.89 -4.55 2.06
N LEU A 142 27.83 -5.31 2.34
CA LEU A 142 26.88 -5.06 3.43
C LEU A 142 26.77 -6.32 4.28
N ASN A 143 26.26 -6.19 5.49
CA ASN A 143 25.99 -7.29 6.41
C ASN A 143 24.68 -7.00 7.16
N ASP A 144 23.65 -7.78 6.82
CA ASP A 144 22.25 -7.56 7.18
C ASP A 144 21.80 -6.09 7.04
N PRO A 145 21.70 -5.53 5.82
CA PRO A 145 21.13 -4.21 5.63
C PRO A 145 19.64 -4.24 5.98
N LEU A 146 19.25 -3.53 7.05
CA LEU A 146 17.88 -3.56 7.56
C LEU A 146 17.02 -2.40 7.04
N GLY A 147 17.45 -1.16 7.27
CA GLY A 147 16.72 0.05 6.87
C GLY A 147 17.42 0.83 5.77
N ILE A 148 16.65 1.47 4.90
CA ILE A 148 17.15 2.31 3.81
C ILE A 148 16.39 3.64 3.72
N PHE A 149 17.13 4.69 3.36
CA PHE A 149 16.56 5.99 3.01
C PHE A 149 17.16 6.49 1.71
N ILE A 150 16.35 7.15 0.89
CA ILE A 150 16.79 7.67 -0.40
C ILE A 150 16.49 9.16 -0.47
N ASP A 151 17.52 9.95 -0.73
CA ASP A 151 17.38 11.39 -0.89
C ASP A 151 16.92 11.77 -2.32
N ALA A 152 16.63 13.06 -2.52
CA ALA A 152 16.22 13.60 -3.82
C ALA A 152 17.28 13.44 -4.93
N ASN A 153 18.55 13.23 -4.57
CA ASN A 153 19.65 12.99 -5.51
C ASN A 153 19.81 11.49 -5.86
N ARG A 154 18.95 10.62 -5.32
CA ARG A 154 19.06 9.14 -5.38
C ARG A 154 20.34 8.62 -4.71
N THR A 155 20.79 9.30 -3.67
CA THR A 155 21.76 8.76 -2.71
C THR A 155 21.02 7.84 -1.76
N ILE A 156 21.53 6.61 -1.61
CA ILE A 156 20.94 5.58 -0.75
C ILE A 156 21.73 5.56 0.56
N TYR A 157 21.06 5.80 1.68
CA TYR A 157 21.57 5.62 3.03
C TYR A 157 21.10 4.27 3.55
N ILE A 158 21.99 3.49 4.12
CA ILE A 158 21.72 2.10 4.49
C ILE A 158 22.20 1.88 5.92
N ALA A 159 21.31 1.35 6.75
CA ALA A 159 21.66 0.79 8.04
C ALA A 159 22.32 -0.59 7.83
N ASP A 160 23.65 -0.60 7.79
CA ASP A 160 24.47 -1.81 7.64
C ASP A 160 24.66 -2.44 9.04
N THR A 161 23.58 -3.07 9.51
CA THR A 161 23.29 -3.32 10.91
C THR A 161 24.38 -4.12 11.62
N ASN A 162 24.81 -5.24 11.05
CA ASN A 162 25.81 -6.10 11.69
C ASN A 162 27.22 -5.49 11.63
N ASN A 163 27.46 -4.55 10.71
CA ASN A 163 28.70 -3.78 10.67
C ASN A 163 28.67 -2.52 11.56
N ALA A 164 27.58 -2.29 12.32
CA ALA A 164 27.43 -1.18 13.26
C ALA A 164 27.73 0.19 12.63
N ARG A 165 27.22 0.42 11.42
CA ARG A 165 27.47 1.64 10.64
C ARG A 165 26.27 2.04 9.79
N ILE A 166 26.21 3.32 9.45
CA ILE A 166 25.41 3.83 8.35
C ILE A 166 26.36 4.15 7.20
N VAL A 167 26.00 3.67 6.02
CA VAL A 167 26.78 3.84 4.80
C VAL A 167 25.88 4.45 3.73
N LYS A 168 26.42 5.40 2.96
CA LYS A 168 25.72 5.98 1.81
C LYS A 168 26.35 5.56 0.49
N TRP A 169 25.52 5.33 -0.53
CA TRP A 169 25.92 5.15 -1.92
C TRP A 169 25.32 6.25 -2.76
N ALA A 170 26.17 7.02 -3.44
CA ALA A 170 25.71 7.92 -4.49
C ALA A 170 25.19 7.12 -5.70
N LYS A 171 24.30 7.74 -6.50
CA LYS A 171 23.78 7.11 -7.73
C LYS A 171 24.94 6.65 -8.62
N GLY A 172 24.99 5.36 -8.92
CA GLY A 172 26.01 4.74 -9.78
C GLY A 172 27.36 4.48 -9.10
N ALA A 173 27.49 4.72 -7.79
CA ALA A 173 28.69 4.36 -7.04
C ALA A 173 28.84 2.84 -6.92
N THR A 174 30.09 2.36 -6.96
CA THR A 174 30.43 0.94 -6.78
C THR A 174 30.80 0.59 -5.34
N TYR A 175 31.09 1.61 -4.52
CA TYR A 175 31.40 1.50 -3.10
C TYR A 175 30.71 2.62 -2.32
N GLY A 176 30.48 2.37 -1.04
CA GLY A 176 29.82 3.27 -0.12
C GLY A 176 30.81 4.10 0.69
N GLU A 177 30.26 5.12 1.32
CA GLU A 177 30.94 5.99 2.27
C GLU A 177 30.31 5.84 3.64
N ILE A 178 31.10 5.57 4.68
CA ILE A 178 30.62 5.51 6.06
C ILE A 178 30.29 6.93 6.53
N VAL A 179 29.05 7.16 6.93
CA VAL A 179 28.54 8.47 7.37
C VAL A 179 28.16 8.53 8.84
N ALA A 180 28.01 7.38 9.50
CA ALA A 180 27.88 7.26 10.95
C ALA A 180 28.35 5.87 11.42
N GLY A 181 28.85 5.78 12.65
CA GLY A 181 29.38 4.52 13.19
C GLY A 181 30.68 4.07 12.54
N GLY A 182 30.89 2.75 12.45
CA GLY A 182 32.07 2.14 11.82
C GLY A 182 33.29 1.98 12.73
N TYR A 183 33.20 2.36 14.01
CA TYR A 183 34.25 2.19 15.02
C TYR A 183 33.99 0.97 15.94
N GLY A 184 33.42 -0.08 15.36
CA GLY A 184 32.94 -1.25 16.10
C GLY A 184 31.59 -1.03 16.79
N ALA A 185 30.96 -2.13 17.18
CA ALA A 185 29.71 -2.11 17.92
C ALA A 185 29.94 -1.58 19.34
N GLY A 186 29.16 -0.59 19.78
CA GLY A 186 29.28 -0.02 21.12
C GLY A 186 28.36 1.17 21.37
N ALA A 187 28.44 1.73 22.58
CA ALA A 187 27.59 2.83 23.05
C ALA A 187 28.29 4.21 23.03
N GLY A 188 29.55 4.28 22.60
CA GLY A 188 30.27 5.54 22.44
C GLY A 188 29.58 6.52 21.49
N THR A 189 29.97 7.79 21.52
CA THR A 189 29.38 8.85 20.68
C THR A 189 29.67 8.69 19.20
N ALA A 190 30.76 7.99 18.84
CA ALA A 190 31.07 7.62 17.47
C ALA A 190 30.58 6.20 17.09
N GLN A 191 30.00 5.45 18.04
CA GLN A 191 29.64 4.05 17.86
C GLN A 191 28.12 3.88 17.75
N LEU A 192 27.74 2.81 17.06
CA LEU A 192 26.39 2.31 16.95
C LEU A 192 26.38 0.85 17.41
N TYR A 193 25.24 0.31 17.79
CA TYR A 193 25.05 -1.11 18.02
C TYR A 193 23.68 -1.55 17.53
N GLY A 194 23.70 -2.36 16.46
CA GLY A 194 22.49 -2.81 15.77
C GLY A 194 21.62 -1.65 15.27
N PRO A 195 22.17 -0.72 14.45
CA PRO A 195 21.36 0.31 13.84
C PRO A 195 20.33 -0.34 12.90
N MET A 196 19.03 -0.07 13.09
CA MET A 196 17.97 -0.74 12.34
C MET A 196 17.37 0.09 11.22
N ASP A 197 17.31 1.40 11.40
CA ASP A 197 16.71 2.32 10.45
C ASP A 197 17.47 3.65 10.42
N VAL A 198 17.33 4.35 9.30
CA VAL A 198 17.97 5.62 9.01
C VAL A 198 17.05 6.53 8.23
N VAL A 199 16.95 7.80 8.61
CA VAL A 199 16.29 8.85 7.82
C VAL A 199 17.16 10.10 7.79
N VAL A 200 17.06 10.89 6.73
CA VAL A 200 17.86 12.11 6.56
C VAL A 200 16.95 13.31 6.38
N ASP A 201 17.15 14.35 7.19
CA ASP A 201 16.38 15.58 7.09
C ASP A 201 16.85 16.47 5.93
N LYS A 202 16.10 17.55 5.66
CA LYS A 202 16.43 18.51 4.59
C LYS A 202 17.77 19.22 4.76
N SER A 203 18.32 19.26 5.98
CA SER A 203 19.65 19.82 6.25
C SER A 203 20.80 18.83 6.02
N GLY A 204 20.46 17.54 5.79
CA GLY A 204 21.41 16.45 5.67
C GLY A 204 21.82 15.85 7.01
N ALA A 205 21.08 16.11 8.10
CA ALA A 205 21.30 15.44 9.36
C ALA A 205 20.66 14.04 9.32
N ILE A 206 21.40 13.07 9.84
CA ILE A 206 21.08 11.65 9.78
C ILE A 206 20.53 11.23 11.14
N TYR A 207 19.33 10.66 11.15
CA TYR A 207 18.68 10.12 12.33
C TYR A 207 18.72 8.60 12.26
N ILE A 208 19.08 7.95 13.37
CA ILE A 208 19.39 6.52 13.39
C ILE A 208 18.75 5.89 14.62
N THR A 209 18.03 4.78 14.44
CA THR A 209 17.65 3.91 15.56
C THR A 209 18.83 3.05 15.95
N ASP A 210 19.50 3.42 17.03
CA ASP A 210 20.62 2.68 17.60
C ASP A 210 20.06 1.63 18.58
N THR A 211 19.42 0.61 18.00
CA THR A 211 18.39 -0.18 18.68
C THR A 211 18.91 -0.97 19.87
N MET A 212 20.09 -1.60 19.75
CA MET A 212 20.65 -2.38 20.86
C MET A 212 21.16 -1.48 21.99
N ASN A 213 21.41 -0.20 21.71
CA ASN A 213 21.73 0.82 22.70
C ASN A 213 20.49 1.54 23.27
N ASN A 214 19.27 1.16 22.88
CA ASN A 214 18.02 1.76 23.36
C ASN A 214 17.97 3.29 23.20
N ARG A 215 18.42 3.80 22.05
CA ARG A 215 18.46 5.24 21.78
C ARG A 215 18.22 5.56 20.32
N VAL A 216 17.82 6.80 20.06
CA VAL A 216 17.87 7.40 18.73
C VAL A 216 19.00 8.42 18.71
N GLN A 217 19.87 8.32 17.72
CA GLN A 217 20.97 9.26 17.51
C GLN A 217 20.70 10.20 16.34
N LYS A 218 21.18 11.43 16.47
CA LYS A 218 21.28 12.40 15.38
C LYS A 218 22.76 12.67 15.09
N TRP A 219 23.12 12.56 13.81
CA TRP A 219 24.44 12.88 13.30
C TRP A 219 24.30 14.03 12.30
N ASN A 220 24.87 15.18 12.60
CA ASN A 220 24.89 16.28 11.63
C ASN A 220 25.71 15.89 10.39
N ARG A 221 25.44 16.53 9.25
CA ARG A 221 26.17 16.26 8.01
C ARG A 221 27.68 16.33 8.24
N ASN A 222 28.39 15.27 7.85
CA ASN A 222 29.85 15.10 8.00
C ASN A 222 30.36 15.06 9.46
N ALA A 223 29.49 14.96 10.45
CA ALA A 223 29.89 14.79 11.84
C ALA A 223 30.63 13.46 12.06
N LYS A 224 31.57 13.44 13.00
CA LYS A 224 32.30 12.22 13.40
C LYS A 224 31.69 11.51 14.60
N VAL A 225 30.75 12.18 15.28
CA VAL A 225 30.03 11.69 16.45
C VAL A 225 28.56 12.06 16.33
N GLY A 226 27.71 11.26 16.95
CA GLY A 226 26.29 11.52 17.13
C GLY A 226 25.97 12.14 18.48
N GLU A 227 24.80 12.76 18.54
CA GLU A 227 24.12 13.14 19.76
C GLU A 227 22.92 12.22 19.97
N THR A 228 22.77 11.70 21.19
CA THR A 228 21.53 11.03 21.59
C THR A 228 20.42 12.06 21.73
N ILE A 229 19.37 11.94 20.92
CA ILE A 229 18.23 12.86 20.97
C ILE A 229 17.09 12.35 21.85
N ILE A 230 16.98 11.01 22.02
CA ILE A 230 16.03 10.38 22.94
C ILE A 230 16.51 8.99 23.34
N ILE A 231 16.27 8.62 24.60
CA ILE A 231 16.42 7.26 25.12
C ILE A 231 15.05 6.60 25.06
N VAL A 232 14.98 5.45 24.39
CA VAL A 232 13.73 4.72 24.14
C VAL A 232 14.05 3.24 24.03
N GLN A 233 13.22 2.38 24.61
CA GLN A 233 13.51 0.94 24.61
C GLN A 233 13.21 0.33 23.25
N ARG A 234 14.23 -0.29 22.64
CA ARG A 234 14.17 -1.01 21.37
C ARG A 234 13.47 -0.21 20.25
N PRO A 235 13.99 0.97 19.86
CA PRO A 235 13.46 1.73 18.75
C PRO A 235 13.73 1.01 17.43
N ILE A 236 12.77 0.95 16.52
CA ILE A 236 12.91 0.20 15.27
C ILE A 236 12.87 1.16 14.07
N GLY A 237 11.69 1.67 13.75
CA GLY A 237 11.44 2.48 12.57
C GLY A 237 11.50 3.98 12.86
N LEU A 238 11.92 4.73 11.86
CA LEU A 238 11.92 6.18 11.80
C LEU A 238 11.06 6.66 10.64
N ALA A 239 10.44 7.82 10.81
CA ALA A 239 9.90 8.57 9.69
C ALA A 239 10.06 10.06 9.93
N LEU A 240 10.25 10.81 8.84
CA LEU A 240 10.20 12.26 8.84
C LEU A 240 8.99 12.72 8.04
N ASP A 241 8.24 13.68 8.58
CA ASP A 241 7.24 14.39 7.79
C ASP A 241 7.87 15.55 6.98
N ASN A 242 7.05 16.28 6.24
CA ASN A 242 7.50 17.41 5.43
C ASN A 242 8.05 18.59 6.26
N GLU A 243 7.84 18.61 7.57
CA GLU A 243 8.32 19.66 8.48
C GLU A 243 9.58 19.22 9.24
N ASP A 244 10.18 18.08 8.86
CA ASP A 244 11.29 17.41 9.56
C ASP A 244 10.92 17.00 11.01
N THR A 245 9.63 16.76 11.28
CA THR A 245 9.19 16.13 12.54
C THR A 245 9.54 14.65 12.50
N LEU A 246 10.23 14.17 13.53
CA LEU A 246 10.64 12.78 13.64
C LEU A 246 9.59 11.94 14.36
N TYR A 247 9.29 10.79 13.77
CA TYR A 247 8.45 9.75 14.36
C TYR A 247 9.29 8.50 14.59
N VAL A 248 9.09 7.84 15.73
CA VAL A 248 9.87 6.66 16.14
C VAL A 248 8.94 5.58 16.64
N SER A 249 9.08 4.34 16.15
CA SER A 249 8.40 3.18 16.73
C SER A 249 9.26 2.56 17.84
N ALA A 250 8.65 2.23 18.97
CA ALA A 250 9.31 1.61 20.12
C ALA A 250 8.60 0.32 20.50
N SER A 251 9.32 -0.80 20.62
CA SER A 251 8.68 -2.13 20.50
C SER A 251 8.74 -3.02 21.75
N TYR A 252 9.36 -2.62 22.87
CA TYR A 252 9.63 -3.58 23.97
C TYR A 252 8.58 -3.64 25.09
N ARG A 253 7.74 -2.62 25.32
CA ARG A 253 6.73 -2.63 26.41
C ARG A 253 5.40 -1.94 26.11
N SER A 254 5.44 -0.73 25.58
CA SER A 254 4.25 0.08 25.30
C SER A 254 3.81 0.01 23.84
N HIS A 255 4.69 -0.49 22.97
CA HIS A 255 4.51 -0.54 21.52
C HIS A 255 4.04 0.82 20.96
N ASP A 256 4.78 1.85 21.32
CA ASP A 256 4.41 3.24 21.07
C ASP A 256 4.93 3.74 19.72
N VAL A 257 4.21 4.72 19.19
CA VAL A 257 4.76 5.67 18.23
C VAL A 257 5.00 6.98 18.98
N LEU A 258 6.26 7.42 19.01
CA LEU A 258 6.66 8.69 19.58
C LEU A 258 6.81 9.73 18.47
N LYS A 259 6.42 10.97 18.76
CA LYS A 259 6.66 12.14 17.94
C LYS A 259 7.66 13.07 18.64
N LEU A 260 8.66 13.52 17.90
CA LEU A 260 9.68 14.46 18.35
C LEU A 260 9.73 15.63 17.37
N ARG A 261 9.42 16.84 17.85
CA ARG A 261 9.64 18.03 17.05
C ARG A 261 11.10 18.43 17.08
N LYS A 262 11.52 19.21 16.08
CA LYS A 262 12.88 19.73 15.99
C LYS A 262 13.25 20.51 17.25
N GLY A 263 14.27 20.03 17.98
CA GLY A 263 14.79 20.66 19.19
C GLY A 263 14.20 20.11 20.51
N GLU A 264 13.17 19.25 20.45
CA GLU A 264 12.63 18.59 21.63
C GLU A 264 13.48 17.37 22.03
N LYS A 265 13.74 17.19 23.34
CA LYS A 265 14.48 16.03 23.89
C LYS A 265 13.57 14.97 24.51
N ASN A 266 12.33 15.35 24.79
CA ASN A 266 11.30 14.48 25.36
C ASN A 266 10.18 14.40 24.33
N GLY A 267 10.24 13.39 23.46
CA GLY A 267 9.13 13.10 22.56
C GLY A 267 7.84 12.79 23.32
N TYR A 268 6.71 12.88 22.64
CA TYR A 268 5.42 12.50 23.21
C TYR A 268 4.80 11.35 22.43
N VAL A 269 4.06 10.51 23.14
CA VAL A 269 3.42 9.33 22.56
C VAL A 269 2.16 9.75 21.81
N ILE A 270 2.05 9.37 20.54
CA ILE A 270 0.88 9.66 19.69
C ILE A 270 0.00 8.43 19.46
N ALA A 271 0.53 7.24 19.72
CA ALA A 271 -0.21 5.99 19.69
C ALA A 271 0.49 4.98 20.61
N SER A 272 -0.30 4.15 21.28
CA SER A 272 0.15 3.11 22.23
C SER A 272 -0.61 1.82 22.03
N ASN A 273 -0.12 0.73 22.64
CA ASN A 273 -0.76 -0.59 22.59
C ASN A 273 -0.90 -1.13 21.16
N LEU A 274 0.10 -0.85 20.32
CA LEU A 274 0.16 -1.33 18.93
C LEU A 274 1.10 -2.52 18.82
N PRO A 275 0.66 -3.76 19.15
CA PRO A 275 1.57 -4.89 19.28
C PRO A 275 2.45 -5.05 18.03
N GLU A 276 3.77 -5.09 18.24
CA GLU A 276 4.77 -5.50 17.24
C GLU A 276 4.87 -4.60 15.98
N LEU A 277 4.78 -3.28 16.19
CA LEU A 277 5.18 -2.30 15.18
C LEU A 277 6.64 -2.46 14.75
N TYR A 278 6.88 -2.34 13.44
CA TYR A 278 8.21 -2.40 12.86
C TYR A 278 8.62 -1.07 12.20
N TYR A 279 8.71 -0.96 10.87
CA TYR A 279 9.02 0.31 10.21
C TYR A 279 7.81 1.24 10.13
N LEU A 280 8.09 2.54 10.05
CA LEU A 280 7.11 3.62 9.96
C LEU A 280 7.24 4.36 8.62
N PHE A 281 6.14 5.00 8.21
CA PHE A 281 6.17 5.98 7.13
C PHE A 281 5.26 7.16 7.46
N ALA A 282 5.81 8.37 7.33
CA ALA A 282 5.05 9.61 7.51
C ALA A 282 4.65 10.17 6.15
N HIS A 283 3.35 10.15 5.87
CA HIS A 283 2.82 10.73 4.64
C HIS A 283 2.68 12.25 4.78
N GLN A 284 2.71 12.96 3.65
CA GLN A 284 2.65 14.42 3.59
C GLN A 284 1.42 15.06 4.26
N ASN A 285 0.33 14.29 4.42
CA ASN A 285 -0.90 14.69 5.09
C ASN A 285 -0.89 14.41 6.61
N ARG A 286 0.29 14.24 7.22
CA ARG A 286 0.49 13.91 8.65
C ARG A 286 -0.14 12.58 9.09
N SER A 287 -0.47 11.70 8.16
CA SER A 287 -0.82 10.31 8.47
C SER A 287 0.43 9.48 8.63
N ILE A 288 0.52 8.72 9.72
CA ILE A 288 1.63 7.78 9.95
C ILE A 288 1.14 6.37 9.64
N TYR A 289 1.86 5.67 8.80
CA TYR A 289 1.60 4.28 8.45
C TYR A 289 2.62 3.41 9.17
N ALA A 290 2.17 2.26 9.66
CA ALA A 290 3.03 1.35 10.41
C ALA A 290 2.73 -0.10 10.05
N ALA A 291 3.78 -0.90 9.91
CA ALA A 291 3.64 -2.33 9.75
C ALA A 291 3.41 -3.00 11.11
N ASP A 292 2.26 -3.63 11.28
CA ASP A 292 1.90 -4.45 12.44
C ASP A 292 2.20 -5.91 12.07
N LYS A 293 3.46 -6.28 12.31
CA LYS A 293 4.13 -7.46 11.74
C LYS A 293 3.38 -8.75 12.07
N ASN A 294 3.09 -8.99 13.35
CA ASN A 294 2.55 -10.27 13.79
C ASN A 294 1.05 -10.40 13.53
N ASN A 295 0.34 -9.28 13.34
CA ASN A 295 -1.06 -9.30 12.94
C ASN A 295 -1.26 -9.27 11.42
N GLY A 296 -0.18 -9.26 10.63
CA GLY A 296 -0.26 -9.36 9.17
C GLY A 296 -0.98 -8.18 8.53
N ARG A 297 -0.85 -6.97 9.09
CA ARG A 297 -1.60 -5.79 8.62
C ARG A 297 -0.78 -4.51 8.64
N ILE A 298 -1.27 -3.52 7.89
CA ILE A 298 -0.79 -2.14 7.95
C ILE A 298 -1.82 -1.28 8.67
N LEU A 299 -1.34 -0.47 9.61
CA LEU A 299 -2.11 0.50 10.35
C LEU A 299 -1.86 1.91 9.79
N LYS A 300 -2.86 2.77 9.92
CA LYS A 300 -2.78 4.21 9.70
C LYS A 300 -3.19 4.94 10.97
N ILE A 301 -2.30 5.80 11.45
CA ILE A 301 -2.50 6.71 12.57
C ILE A 301 -2.74 8.10 11.97
N ASP A 302 -3.95 8.62 12.14
CA ASP A 302 -4.32 9.98 11.76
C ASP A 302 -4.17 10.89 12.99
N GLU A 303 -3.06 11.62 13.04
CA GLU A 303 -2.73 12.51 14.17
C GLU A 303 -3.83 13.58 14.37
N SER A 304 -4.38 14.11 13.28
CA SER A 304 -5.39 15.18 13.34
C SER A 304 -6.69 14.73 13.99
N LYS A 305 -7.01 13.43 13.90
CA LYS A 305 -8.22 12.83 14.45
C LYS A 305 -7.99 12.03 15.72
N SER A 306 -6.72 11.84 16.13
CA SER A 306 -6.34 10.89 17.18
C SER A 306 -6.94 9.49 16.94
N GLN A 307 -6.93 9.05 15.68
CA GLN A 307 -7.57 7.79 15.26
C GLN A 307 -6.55 6.82 14.68
N ILE A 308 -6.73 5.55 15.03
CA ILE A 308 -5.98 4.43 14.48
C ILE A 308 -6.95 3.59 13.66
N SER A 309 -6.61 3.39 12.39
CA SER A 309 -7.42 2.62 11.46
C SER A 309 -6.58 1.55 10.78
N PHE A 310 -7.23 0.45 10.47
CA PHE A 310 -6.67 -0.58 9.61
C PHE A 310 -6.75 -0.14 8.15
N VAL A 311 -5.75 -0.47 7.33
CA VAL A 311 -5.76 -0.15 5.90
C VAL A 311 -5.75 -1.38 4.99
N ILE A 312 -4.79 -2.30 5.19
CA ILE A 312 -4.64 -3.53 4.37
C ILE A 312 -4.10 -4.71 5.19
N GLY A 313 -4.50 -5.94 4.84
CA GLY A 313 -4.01 -7.20 5.46
C GLY A 313 -4.97 -7.96 6.38
N GLN A 314 -6.10 -7.38 6.80
CA GLN A 314 -7.08 -8.02 7.68
C GLN A 314 -8.33 -8.46 6.91
N LEU A 315 -8.35 -9.71 6.48
CA LEU A 315 -9.56 -10.45 6.12
C LEU A 315 -9.43 -11.90 6.61
N GLN A 316 -9.50 -12.08 7.93
CA GLN A 316 -9.79 -13.41 8.47
C GLN A 316 -11.16 -13.82 7.89
N ASN A 317 -11.18 -14.93 7.15
CA ASN A 317 -12.35 -15.64 6.60
C ASN A 317 -12.74 -15.42 5.12
N LEU A 318 -11.94 -14.79 4.25
CA LEU A 318 -12.29 -14.66 2.82
C LEU A 318 -11.26 -15.23 1.81
N GLY A 319 -10.16 -15.84 2.25
CA GLY A 319 -9.20 -16.48 1.34
C GLY A 319 -8.47 -15.51 0.38
N VAL A 320 -8.50 -14.21 0.66
CA VAL A 320 -7.74 -13.17 -0.07
C VAL A 320 -6.40 -12.94 0.62
N SER A 321 -5.33 -12.81 -0.19
CA SER A 321 -3.91 -12.73 0.19
C SER A 321 -3.65 -12.01 1.52
N GLN A 322 -3.35 -12.78 2.56
CA GLN A 322 -2.83 -12.26 3.84
C GLN A 322 -1.41 -11.74 3.64
N LEU A 323 -1.07 -10.60 4.26
CA LEU A 323 0.33 -10.15 4.33
C LEU A 323 1.09 -11.10 5.28
N SER A 324 2.21 -11.66 4.82
CA SER A 324 3.05 -12.51 5.67
C SER A 324 4.18 -11.71 6.28
N TYR A 325 4.08 -11.44 7.58
CA TYR A 325 5.04 -10.65 8.36
C TYR A 325 5.42 -9.32 7.66
N PRO A 326 4.48 -8.38 7.46
CA PRO A 326 4.81 -7.09 6.88
C PRO A 326 5.88 -6.39 7.72
N GLN A 327 6.90 -5.83 7.08
CA GLN A 327 8.00 -5.13 7.77
C GLN A 327 7.96 -3.63 7.54
N SER A 328 7.83 -3.21 6.28
CA SER A 328 7.87 -1.81 5.88
C SER A 328 6.70 -1.45 4.98
N VAL A 329 6.35 -0.17 5.02
CA VAL A 329 5.25 0.43 4.27
C VAL A 329 5.67 1.79 3.71
N VAL A 330 5.31 2.08 2.47
CA VAL A 330 5.42 3.42 1.87
C VAL A 330 4.08 3.75 1.21
N VAL A 331 3.68 5.03 1.23
CA VAL A 331 2.45 5.49 0.56
C VAL A 331 2.81 6.60 -0.42
N ASP A 332 2.42 6.44 -1.68
CA ASP A 332 2.62 7.47 -2.70
C ASP A 332 1.50 8.52 -2.69
N GLN A 333 1.69 9.58 -3.49
CA GLN A 333 0.74 10.69 -3.57
C GLN A 333 -0.63 10.31 -4.19
N SER A 334 -0.71 9.17 -4.89
CA SER A 334 -1.99 8.61 -5.36
C SER A 334 -2.75 7.89 -4.25
N GLY A 335 -2.12 7.69 -3.09
CA GLY A 335 -2.64 6.88 -1.99
C GLY A 335 -2.39 5.38 -2.15
N SER A 336 -1.57 4.97 -3.13
CA SER A 336 -1.19 3.56 -3.26
C SER A 336 -0.22 3.18 -2.14
N ILE A 337 -0.40 1.98 -1.58
CA ILE A 337 0.37 1.49 -0.44
C ILE A 337 1.30 0.38 -0.91
N TYR A 338 2.58 0.53 -0.63
CA TYR A 338 3.64 -0.41 -0.96
C TYR A 338 4.06 -1.11 0.32
N VAL A 339 4.12 -2.43 0.33
CA VAL A 339 4.39 -3.23 1.53
C VAL A 339 5.46 -4.26 1.24
N VAL A 340 6.44 -4.34 2.14
CA VAL A 340 7.38 -5.44 2.20
C VAL A 340 6.76 -6.59 2.96
N GLU A 341 6.60 -7.74 2.32
CA GLU A 341 6.19 -8.99 2.96
C GLU A 341 7.41 -9.86 3.20
N TYR A 342 7.96 -9.79 4.40
CA TYR A 342 9.17 -10.52 4.80
C TYR A 342 9.01 -12.03 4.64
N GLY A 343 7.87 -12.56 5.10
CA GLY A 343 7.58 -13.99 5.07
C GLY A 343 7.26 -14.52 3.68
N ASN A 344 6.86 -13.65 2.73
CA ASN A 344 6.58 -14.02 1.34
C ASN A 344 7.71 -13.63 0.37
N HIS A 345 8.79 -13.03 0.86
CA HIS A 345 9.94 -12.57 0.08
C HIS A 345 9.56 -11.73 -1.14
N ARG A 346 8.68 -10.74 -0.93
CA ARG A 346 8.14 -9.92 -2.02
C ARG A 346 7.76 -8.53 -1.53
N VAL A 347 7.55 -7.63 -2.49
CA VAL A 347 6.93 -6.33 -2.29
C VAL A 347 5.62 -6.29 -3.05
N THR A 348 4.54 -5.86 -2.38
CA THR A 348 3.22 -5.68 -3.00
C THR A 348 2.79 -4.22 -3.01
N ARG A 349 2.14 -3.80 -4.10
CA ARG A 349 1.43 -2.52 -4.23
C ARG A 349 -0.07 -2.74 -4.11
N TRP A 350 -0.73 -1.90 -3.33
CA TRP A 350 -2.16 -1.90 -3.11
C TRP A 350 -2.72 -0.55 -3.55
N LEU A 351 -3.57 -0.57 -4.57
CA LEU A 351 -4.27 0.64 -5.00
C LEU A 351 -5.31 1.05 -3.93
N PRO A 352 -5.70 2.34 -3.84
CA PRO A 352 -6.73 2.78 -2.92
C PRO A 352 -8.01 1.93 -3.03
N GLY A 353 -8.44 1.34 -1.90
CA GLY A 353 -9.64 0.48 -1.85
C GLY A 353 -9.48 -0.93 -2.43
N ALA A 354 -8.29 -1.31 -2.90
CA ALA A 354 -8.05 -2.65 -3.44
C ALA A 354 -8.16 -3.73 -2.37
N LYS A 355 -8.78 -4.87 -2.72
CA LYS A 355 -8.90 -6.06 -1.87
C LYS A 355 -7.71 -7.02 -1.99
N ALA A 356 -6.83 -6.79 -2.95
CA ALA A 356 -5.65 -7.61 -3.20
C ALA A 356 -4.48 -6.73 -3.66
N GLY A 357 -3.27 -7.10 -3.24
CA GLY A 357 -2.03 -6.46 -3.67
C GLY A 357 -1.50 -7.05 -4.96
N ILE A 358 -0.81 -6.22 -5.73
CA ILE A 358 -0.09 -6.59 -6.95
C ILE A 358 1.38 -6.77 -6.56
N VAL A 359 1.99 -7.91 -6.90
CA VAL A 359 3.43 -8.12 -6.67
C VAL A 359 4.21 -7.25 -7.64
N ILE A 360 5.09 -6.39 -7.12
CA ILE A 360 5.90 -5.46 -7.92
C ILE A 360 7.41 -5.74 -7.84
N ALA A 361 7.84 -6.54 -6.86
CA ALA A 361 9.21 -7.04 -6.76
C ALA A 361 9.24 -8.37 -6.01
N GLY A 362 10.14 -9.27 -6.40
CA GLY A 362 10.24 -10.62 -5.83
C GLY A 362 9.03 -11.51 -6.16
N GLY A 363 8.66 -12.39 -5.23
CA GLY A 363 7.48 -13.26 -5.37
C GLY A 363 7.67 -14.49 -6.26
N ARG A 364 8.92 -14.82 -6.61
CA ARG A 364 9.32 -16.03 -7.37
C ARG A 364 10.15 -17.00 -6.53
N GLY A 365 9.79 -17.09 -5.25
CA GLY A 365 10.54 -17.82 -4.24
C GLY A 365 11.69 -17.00 -3.65
N GLN A 366 12.21 -17.50 -2.53
CA GLN A 366 13.40 -16.99 -1.87
C GLN A 366 14.64 -17.29 -2.72
N GLY A 367 15.53 -16.32 -2.91
CA GLY A 367 16.79 -16.58 -3.59
C GLY A 367 17.59 -15.33 -3.95
N TRP A 368 18.71 -15.54 -4.66
CA TRP A 368 19.70 -14.51 -5.00
C TRP A 368 19.50 -13.90 -6.40
N GLN A 369 18.66 -14.50 -7.24
CA GLN A 369 18.46 -14.01 -8.61
C GLN A 369 17.88 -12.58 -8.62
N SER A 370 18.04 -11.87 -9.73
CA SER A 370 17.59 -10.48 -9.87
C SER A 370 16.07 -10.31 -9.75
N ASP A 371 15.27 -11.35 -10.00
CA ASP A 371 13.81 -11.34 -9.81
C ASP A 371 13.36 -12.03 -8.51
N GLN A 372 14.30 -12.33 -7.62
CA GLN A 372 14.05 -12.92 -6.31
C GLN A 372 14.51 -11.96 -5.20
N LEU A 373 13.87 -12.10 -4.04
CA LEU A 373 14.27 -11.45 -2.79
C LEU A 373 14.48 -12.52 -1.73
N ASN A 374 15.20 -12.18 -0.69
CA ASN A 374 15.49 -13.04 0.44
C ASN A 374 15.35 -12.24 1.74
N LEU A 375 14.25 -12.51 2.45
CA LEU A 375 13.91 -11.85 3.72
C LEU A 375 14.00 -10.31 3.64
N PRO A 376 13.36 -9.66 2.65
CA PRO A 376 13.42 -8.20 2.51
C PRO A 376 12.82 -7.51 3.73
N THR A 377 13.40 -6.39 4.15
CA THR A 377 13.02 -5.70 5.39
C THR A 377 12.44 -4.32 5.17
N ASP A 378 12.99 -3.57 4.21
CA ASP A 378 12.62 -2.17 4.02
C ASP A 378 12.58 -1.75 2.54
N ILE A 379 11.82 -0.69 2.25
CA ILE A 379 11.61 -0.14 0.92
C ILE A 379 11.64 1.39 0.91
N ALA A 380 12.07 1.94 -0.23
CA ALA A 380 11.94 3.35 -0.52
C ALA A 380 11.54 3.55 -2.00
N LEU A 381 10.80 4.62 -2.27
CA LEU A 381 10.52 5.10 -3.63
C LEU A 381 11.37 6.35 -3.89
N ASP A 382 12.03 6.43 -5.04
CA ASP A 382 12.60 7.70 -5.49
C ASP A 382 11.53 8.62 -6.13
N LEU A 383 11.90 9.86 -6.44
CA LEU A 383 10.99 10.85 -7.03
C LEU A 383 10.44 10.43 -8.40
N ASP A 384 11.11 9.52 -9.11
CA ASP A 384 10.63 8.98 -10.38
C ASP A 384 9.61 7.85 -10.15
N GLY A 385 9.56 7.27 -8.95
CA GLY A 385 8.73 6.13 -8.58
C GLY A 385 9.44 4.77 -8.69
N ASN A 386 10.78 4.76 -8.88
CA ASN A 386 11.54 3.52 -8.83
C ASN A 386 11.55 2.97 -7.39
N LEU A 387 11.41 1.65 -7.27
CA LEU A 387 11.40 0.95 -5.99
C LEU A 387 12.80 0.50 -5.63
N TYR A 388 13.21 0.75 -4.40
CA TYR A 388 14.43 0.21 -3.81
C TYR A 388 14.05 -0.68 -2.64
N VAL A 389 14.73 -1.82 -2.51
CA VAL A 389 14.41 -2.85 -1.52
C VAL A 389 15.70 -3.23 -0.79
N ALA A 390 15.68 -3.15 0.54
CA ALA A 390 16.69 -3.75 1.40
C ALA A 390 16.50 -5.27 1.40
N ASP A 391 17.31 -5.97 0.60
CA ASP A 391 17.25 -7.41 0.39
C ASP A 391 18.17 -8.09 1.40
N ARG A 392 17.79 -7.98 2.68
CA ARG A 392 18.61 -8.29 3.86
C ARG A 392 19.34 -9.63 3.75
N GLY A 393 18.62 -10.70 3.44
CA GLY A 393 19.19 -12.06 3.38
C GLY A 393 20.16 -12.27 2.22
N ASN A 394 20.19 -11.33 1.27
CA ASN A 394 21.16 -11.27 0.18
C ASN A 394 22.19 -10.14 0.36
N HIS A 395 22.21 -9.47 1.52
CA HIS A 395 23.23 -8.46 1.85
C HIS A 395 23.42 -7.39 0.75
N ARG A 396 22.30 -6.92 0.20
CA ARG A 396 22.28 -5.96 -0.92
C ARG A 396 21.06 -5.06 -0.87
N VAL A 397 21.10 -4.00 -1.66
CA VAL A 397 19.93 -3.20 -2.02
C VAL A 397 19.66 -3.38 -3.51
N GLN A 398 18.42 -3.74 -3.86
CA GLN A 398 17.99 -3.88 -5.24
C GLN A 398 17.07 -2.73 -5.65
N LYS A 399 17.24 -2.22 -6.86
CA LYS A 399 16.37 -1.23 -7.52
C LYS A 399 15.53 -1.89 -8.61
N PHE A 400 14.23 -1.64 -8.61
CA PHE A 400 13.29 -2.02 -9.66
C PHE A 400 12.77 -0.75 -10.33
N GLU A 401 12.92 -0.67 -11.65
CA GLU A 401 12.60 0.53 -12.41
C GLU A 401 11.12 0.59 -12.74
N ILE A 402 10.51 1.76 -12.62
CA ILE A 402 9.10 1.92 -12.97
C ILE A 402 8.93 2.07 -14.49
N ASP A 403 8.02 1.30 -15.08
CA ASP A 403 7.56 1.50 -16.45
C ASP A 403 6.23 2.26 -16.44
N LYS A 404 6.30 3.53 -16.86
CA LYS A 404 5.16 4.45 -16.99
C LYS A 404 4.53 4.42 -18.38
N LYS A 405 5.03 3.64 -19.34
CA LYS A 405 4.38 3.52 -20.67
C LYS A 405 2.97 2.94 -20.55
N THR A 406 2.72 2.14 -19.52
CA THR A 406 1.40 1.60 -19.22
C THR A 406 0.41 2.63 -18.68
N CYS A 407 0.87 3.85 -18.35
CA CYS A 407 0.02 4.95 -17.90
C CYS A 407 -0.70 5.70 -19.02
N GLN A 408 -0.34 5.44 -20.29
CA GLN A 408 -0.78 6.20 -21.46
C GLN A 408 -1.94 5.53 -22.20
#